data_AF-A0A1P8WJW0-F1
#
_entry.id   AF-A0A1P8WJW0-F1
#
_cell.length_a   1.000
_cell.length_b   1.000
_cell.length_c   1.000
_cell.angle_alpha   90.00
_cell.angle_beta   90.00
_cell.angle_gamma   90.00
#
_symmetry.space_group_name_H-M   'P 1'
#
loop_
_entity.id
_entity.type
_entity.pdbx_description
1 polymer ?
#
loop_
_entity_poly.entity_id
_entity_poly.type
_entity_poly.pdbx_seq_one_letter_code
_entity_poly.pdbx_strand_id
1 'polypeptide(L)'
;MRDPRINFRTRELAALLAFLVPGAGHFYQGRRLKAGVYFTCILSLFFAGMVLGDWQPVYSQVVYSTQNHASLQMQTAESQINSHYSYGYAAQVLVGLPALPALLQQSRFSSNNGVEQGVESEFRSDFSGTMRHGGHFIPVTGTLELGPSDGGRGVSGEFQGETLDGRTVGGPIDGDVVLGRRVFGSPRREAHVTGFFNGDGDAQEGGPTELLGSVARPFHNWYQAPRDNAELDRLHGKLSQHFDIACVFTWIAGLLNLMAIWDAYDGPAYGYGDEEPDEDEDDDSDTAKTKSDKDS
;
A
#
# COMPACT_ATOMS: atom_id res chain seq x y z
N MET A 1 -8.77 41.28 -18.27
CA MET A 1 -9.36 41.10 -19.62
C MET A 1 -8.74 39.84 -20.22
N ARG A 2 -9.55 38.93 -20.76
CA ARG A 2 -9.12 37.63 -21.30
C ARG A 2 -8.66 37.84 -22.74
N ASP A 3 -7.42 37.44 -23.06
CA ASP A 3 -6.95 37.38 -24.44
C ASP A 3 -7.57 36.14 -25.13
N PRO A 4 -8.30 36.28 -26.24
CA PRO A 4 -8.95 35.16 -26.93
C PRO A 4 -7.99 34.28 -27.75
N ARG A 5 -6.69 34.60 -27.83
CA ARG A 5 -5.74 33.94 -28.75
C ARG A 5 -4.97 32.77 -28.15
N ILE A 6 -5.11 32.51 -26.84
CA ILE A 6 -4.47 31.37 -26.18
C ILE A 6 -5.57 30.46 -25.60
N ASN A 7 -5.73 29.26 -26.17
CA ASN A 7 -6.67 28.24 -25.70
C ASN A 7 -6.16 27.64 -24.37
N PHE A 8 -6.34 28.37 -23.27
CA PHE A 8 -6.11 27.84 -21.94
C PHE A 8 -7.14 26.76 -21.66
N ARG A 9 -6.73 25.52 -21.88
CA ARG A 9 -7.28 24.32 -21.24
C ARG A 9 -7.68 24.64 -19.78
N THR A 10 -8.89 24.25 -19.39
CA THR A 10 -9.55 24.64 -18.12
C THR A 10 -8.65 24.47 -16.88
N ARG A 11 -8.46 25.55 -16.10
CA ARG A 11 -7.54 25.60 -14.94
C ARG A 11 -7.94 24.61 -13.85
N GLU A 12 -9.24 24.43 -13.66
CA GLU A 12 -9.81 23.47 -12.70
C GLU A 12 -9.38 22.05 -13.05
N LEU A 13 -9.39 21.71 -14.35
CA LEU A 13 -8.97 20.40 -14.83
C LEU A 13 -7.45 20.20 -14.67
N ALA A 14 -6.65 21.25 -14.88
CA ALA A 14 -5.21 21.17 -14.64
C ALA A 14 -4.89 20.88 -13.17
N ALA A 15 -5.56 21.57 -12.24
CA ALA A 15 -5.40 21.33 -10.81
C ALA A 15 -5.85 19.91 -10.41
N LEU A 16 -6.99 19.44 -10.93
CA LEU A 16 -7.47 18.08 -10.69
C LEU A 16 -6.49 17.03 -11.22
N LEU A 17 -5.94 17.23 -12.42
CA LEU A 17 -4.96 16.31 -13.01
C LEU A 17 -3.66 16.31 -12.20
N ALA A 18 -3.16 17.47 -11.77
CA ALA A 18 -1.99 17.57 -10.89
C ALA A 18 -2.22 16.89 -9.52
N PHE A 19 -3.45 16.94 -9.00
CA PHE A 19 -3.83 16.22 -7.79
C PHE A 19 -3.82 14.71 -8.00
N LEU A 20 -4.36 14.21 -9.12
CA LEU A 20 -4.40 12.78 -9.40
C LEU A 20 -3.02 12.19 -9.69
N VAL A 21 -2.23 12.87 -10.51
CA VAL A 21 -0.87 12.45 -10.88
C VAL A 21 0.05 13.68 -10.81
N PRO A 22 1.10 13.65 -9.97
CA PRO A 22 2.04 14.75 -9.86
C PRO A 22 2.58 15.18 -11.24
N GLY A 23 2.48 16.48 -11.56
CA GLY A 23 2.93 17.04 -12.84
C GLY A 23 1.98 16.86 -14.04
N ALA A 24 0.89 16.08 -13.93
CA ALA A 24 -0.04 15.88 -15.06
C ALA A 24 -0.82 17.16 -15.44
N GLY A 25 -1.10 18.04 -14.48
CA GLY A 25 -1.70 19.35 -14.75
C GLY A 25 -0.82 20.24 -15.62
N HIS A 26 0.50 20.27 -15.36
CA HIS A 26 1.47 21.00 -16.16
C HIS A 26 1.62 20.42 -17.55
N PHE A 27 1.59 19.09 -17.67
CA PHE A 27 1.61 18.42 -18.97
C PHE A 27 0.36 18.77 -19.78
N TYR A 28 -0.81 18.77 -19.14
CA TYR A 28 -2.07 19.17 -19.75
C TYR A 28 -2.03 20.61 -20.29
N GLN A 29 -1.33 21.51 -19.61
CA GLN A 29 -1.13 22.91 -20.03
C GLN A 29 0.04 23.12 -21.01
N GLY A 30 0.72 22.07 -21.46
CA GLY A 30 1.87 22.18 -22.38
C GLY A 30 3.23 22.44 -21.72
N ARG A 31 3.27 22.62 -20.39
CA ARG A 31 4.49 22.93 -19.61
C ARG A 31 5.30 21.65 -19.30
N ARG A 32 5.90 21.06 -20.33
CA ARG A 32 6.54 19.73 -20.28
C ARG A 32 7.70 19.62 -19.29
N LEU A 33 8.59 20.62 -19.22
CA LEU A 33 9.73 20.61 -18.30
C LEU A 33 9.26 20.58 -16.85
N LYS A 34 8.33 21.47 -16.48
CA LYS A 34 7.72 21.49 -15.14
C LYS A 34 7.03 20.16 -14.82
N ALA A 35 6.27 19.62 -15.76
CA ALA A 35 5.62 18.33 -15.59
C ALA A 35 6.61 17.22 -15.24
N GLY A 36 7.71 17.11 -16.00
CA GLY A 36 8.75 16.11 -15.79
C GLY A 36 9.46 16.25 -14.43
N VAL A 37 9.80 17.50 -14.04
CA VAL A 37 10.44 17.79 -12.75
C VAL A 37 9.51 17.43 -11.58
N TYR A 38 8.25 17.88 -11.59
CA TYR A 38 7.30 17.57 -10.52
C TYR A 38 7.02 16.07 -10.44
N PHE A 39 6.75 15.42 -11.58
CA PHE A 39 6.51 13.99 -11.63
C PHE A 39 7.67 13.19 -11.04
N THR A 40 8.90 13.44 -11.53
CA THR A 40 10.09 12.69 -11.11
C THR A 40 10.42 12.96 -9.64
N CYS A 41 10.44 14.23 -9.22
CA CYS A 41 10.80 14.61 -7.85
C CYS A 41 9.80 14.06 -6.83
N ILE A 42 8.50 14.28 -7.04
CA ILE A 42 7.46 13.89 -6.08
C ILE A 42 7.32 12.38 -6.01
N LEU A 43 7.27 11.69 -7.16
CA LEU A 43 7.10 10.24 -7.16
C LEU A 43 8.36 9.52 -6.68
N SER A 44 9.56 9.96 -7.07
CA SER A 44 10.79 9.33 -6.54
C SER A 44 10.89 9.50 -5.02
N LEU A 45 10.55 10.67 -4.48
CA LEU A 45 10.54 10.89 -3.04
C LEU A 45 9.47 10.04 -2.34
N PHE A 46 8.27 9.96 -2.91
CA PHE A 46 7.20 9.11 -2.37
C PHE A 46 7.59 7.64 -2.37
N PHE A 47 8.06 7.10 -3.50
CA PHE A 47 8.44 5.70 -3.59
C PHE A 47 9.71 5.37 -2.80
N ALA A 48 10.66 6.30 -2.68
CA ALA A 48 11.78 6.16 -1.76
C ALA A 48 11.29 6.01 -0.32
N GLY A 49 10.33 6.84 0.10
CA GLY A 49 9.66 6.69 1.40
C GLY A 49 8.95 5.34 1.54
N MET A 50 8.19 4.91 0.53
CA MET A 50 7.53 3.60 0.54
C MET A 50 8.54 2.46 0.70
N VAL A 51 9.65 2.47 -0.04
CA VAL A 51 10.69 1.43 0.05
C VAL A 51 11.38 1.45 1.42
N LEU A 52 11.71 2.63 1.95
CA LEU A 52 12.32 2.76 3.28
C LEU A 52 11.41 2.25 4.41
N GLY A 53 10.10 2.37 4.25
CA GLY A 53 9.11 1.95 5.23
C GLY A 53 8.48 0.58 4.98
N ASP A 54 9.13 -0.32 4.23
CA ASP A 54 8.62 -1.67 3.87
C ASP A 54 7.22 -1.63 3.21
N TRP A 55 6.93 -0.60 2.43
CA TRP A 55 5.63 -0.29 1.81
C TRP A 55 4.48 -0.05 2.79
N GLN A 56 4.81 0.17 4.07
CA GLN A 56 3.86 0.42 5.15
C GLN A 56 3.77 1.89 5.64
N PRO A 57 4.47 2.94 5.17
CA PRO A 57 4.38 4.26 5.82
C PRO A 57 3.07 5.02 5.54
N VAL A 58 2.30 4.62 4.52
CA VAL A 58 1.04 5.29 4.13
C VAL A 58 -0.16 4.49 4.60
N TYR A 59 -1.08 5.11 5.33
CA TYR A 59 -2.32 4.52 5.83
C TYR A 59 -3.27 5.63 6.27
N SER A 60 -4.58 5.47 6.04
CA SER A 60 -5.55 6.54 6.35
C SER A 60 -5.93 6.61 7.83
N GLN A 61 -5.93 5.48 8.53
CA GLN A 61 -6.44 5.36 9.89
C GLN A 61 -5.58 4.45 10.77
N VAL A 62 -5.51 4.82 12.05
CA VAL A 62 -5.03 3.97 13.13
C VAL A 62 -6.24 3.49 13.91
N VAL A 63 -6.39 2.18 14.01
CA VAL A 63 -7.47 1.52 14.74
C VAL A 63 -6.98 1.05 16.10
N TYR A 64 -7.85 1.13 17.09
CA TYR A 64 -7.54 0.64 18.43
C TYR A 64 -8.80 0.05 19.06
N SER A 65 -8.59 -0.98 19.86
CA SER A 65 -9.66 -1.60 20.65
C SER A 65 -9.65 -0.99 22.04
N THR A 66 -10.82 -0.57 22.51
CA THR A 66 -11.01 -0.11 23.90
C THR A 66 -11.12 -1.29 24.88
N GLN A 67 -11.37 -2.51 24.39
CA GLN A 67 -11.38 -3.74 25.20
C GLN A 67 -10.09 -4.55 25.00
N ASN A 68 -9.62 -5.20 26.08
CA ASN A 68 -8.41 -6.04 26.10
C ASN A 68 -8.56 -7.25 25.16
N HIS A 69 -8.04 -7.14 23.93
CA HIS A 69 -7.81 -8.29 23.06
C HIS A 69 -6.37 -8.24 22.54
N ALA A 70 -5.54 -9.21 22.94
CA ALA A 70 -4.12 -9.31 22.55
C ALA A 70 -3.91 -9.94 21.15
N SER A 71 -4.78 -9.56 20.21
CA SER A 71 -4.82 -9.85 18.76
C SER A 71 -5.11 -11.30 18.25
N LEU A 72 -6.30 -11.45 17.65
CA LEU A 72 -6.56 -12.12 16.37
C LEU A 72 -7.10 -11.02 15.43
N GLN A 73 -6.25 -10.01 15.22
CA GLN A 73 -6.40 -8.73 14.51
C GLN A 73 -7.67 -7.93 14.83
N MET A 74 -7.85 -7.73 16.14
CA MET A 74 -8.91 -6.98 16.81
C MET A 74 -10.31 -7.49 16.44
N GLN A 75 -10.57 -8.75 16.82
CA GLN A 75 -11.80 -9.53 16.58
C GLN A 75 -13.09 -8.72 16.94
N THR A 76 -14.19 -8.91 16.20
CA THR A 76 -15.54 -8.29 16.48
C THR A 76 -16.68 -8.78 15.55
N ALA A 77 -17.81 -9.29 16.09
CA ALA A 77 -19.16 -9.08 15.55
C ALA A 77 -19.92 -7.90 16.23
N GLU A 78 -19.50 -7.46 17.43
CA GLU A 78 -20.09 -6.34 18.19
C GLU A 78 -19.02 -5.62 19.06
N SER A 79 -17.84 -5.38 18.48
CA SER A 79 -16.69 -4.75 19.17
C SER A 79 -16.60 -3.33 18.71
N GLN A 80 -16.55 -2.40 19.66
CA GLN A 80 -16.38 -0.99 19.37
C GLN A 80 -14.91 -0.72 19.03
N ILE A 81 -14.52 -1.03 17.79
CA ILE A 81 -13.25 -0.60 17.22
C ILE A 81 -13.34 0.88 16.97
N ASN A 82 -12.55 1.64 17.71
CA ASN A 82 -12.41 3.07 17.48
C ASN A 82 -11.26 3.31 16.49
N SER A 83 -11.38 4.36 15.70
CA SER A 83 -10.39 4.73 14.69
C SER A 83 -10.14 6.23 14.73
N HIS A 84 -8.88 6.62 14.64
CA HIS A 84 -8.51 8.00 14.37
C HIS A 84 -7.83 8.09 13.01
N TYR A 85 -8.11 9.17 12.28
CA TYR A 85 -7.40 9.46 11.05
C TYR A 85 -5.93 9.71 11.35
N SER A 86 -5.07 9.12 10.53
CA SER A 86 -3.64 9.39 10.58
C SER A 86 -3.40 10.84 10.17
N TYR A 87 -2.83 11.65 11.07
CA TYR A 87 -2.48 13.03 10.74
C TYR A 87 -1.52 13.11 9.54
N GLY A 88 -0.60 12.14 9.43
CA GLY A 88 0.31 12.03 8.28
C GLY A 88 -0.42 11.83 6.95
N TYR A 89 -1.58 11.17 6.96
CA TYR A 89 -2.34 10.90 5.75
C TYR A 89 -2.92 12.17 5.11
N ALA A 90 -3.18 13.21 5.91
CA ALA A 90 -3.63 14.51 5.38
C ALA A 90 -2.62 15.12 4.40
N ALA A 91 -1.32 14.87 4.60
CA ALA A 91 -0.30 15.21 3.62
C ALA A 91 -0.22 14.18 2.50
N GLN A 92 -0.18 12.89 2.83
CA GLN A 92 0.05 11.81 1.86
C GLN A 92 -1.02 11.72 0.78
N VAL A 93 -2.30 11.98 1.12
CA VAL A 93 -3.41 11.95 0.15
C VAL A 93 -3.18 12.93 -1.02
N LEU A 94 -2.42 14.00 -0.79
CA LEU A 94 -2.10 15.00 -1.80
C LEU A 94 -1.14 14.47 -2.87
N VAL A 95 -0.46 13.33 -2.66
CA VAL A 95 0.33 12.67 -3.71
C VAL A 95 -0.56 12.13 -4.84
N GLY A 96 -1.85 11.96 -4.59
CA GLY A 96 -2.82 11.52 -5.59
C GLY A 96 -2.95 10.01 -5.66
N LEU A 97 -3.09 9.49 -6.88
CA LEU A 97 -3.31 8.06 -7.16
C LEU A 97 -2.37 7.10 -6.39
N PRO A 98 -1.08 7.40 -6.15
CA PRO A 98 -0.25 6.51 -5.35
C PRO A 98 -0.69 6.34 -3.89
N ALA A 99 -1.38 7.32 -3.28
CA ALA A 99 -1.82 7.30 -1.88
C ALA A 99 -3.33 7.11 -1.69
N LEU A 100 -4.11 7.14 -2.78
CA LEU A 100 -5.55 6.88 -2.76
C LEU A 100 -5.97 5.44 -2.41
N PRO A 101 -5.16 4.38 -2.64
CA PRO A 101 -5.51 3.03 -2.19
C PRO A 101 -5.83 2.96 -0.70
N ALA A 102 -5.23 3.80 0.15
CA ALA A 102 -5.55 3.86 1.57
C ALA A 102 -7.05 4.10 1.86
N LEU A 103 -7.72 4.96 1.09
CA LEU A 103 -9.17 5.22 1.24
C LEU A 103 -10.01 4.01 0.78
N LEU A 104 -9.59 3.34 -0.28
CA LEU A 104 -10.23 2.09 -0.72
C LEU A 104 -10.08 1.00 0.35
N GLN A 105 -8.90 0.86 0.92
CA GLN A 105 -8.67 -0.12 2.00
C GLN A 105 -9.45 0.21 3.26
N GLN A 106 -9.62 1.49 3.59
CA GLN A 106 -10.49 1.90 4.69
C GLN A 106 -11.92 1.43 4.47
N SER A 107 -12.48 1.63 3.26
CA SER A 107 -13.83 1.13 2.95
C SER A 107 -13.89 -0.39 3.09
N ARG A 108 -12.90 -1.13 2.55
CA ARG A 108 -12.85 -2.60 2.66
C ARG A 108 -12.66 -3.08 4.10
N PHE A 109 -11.91 -2.35 4.91
CA PHE A 109 -11.71 -2.64 6.32
C PHE A 109 -13.02 -2.50 7.10
N SER A 110 -13.78 -1.43 6.86
CA SER A 110 -15.07 -1.18 7.50
C SER A 110 -16.18 -2.13 7.05
N SER A 111 -16.15 -2.59 5.79
CA SER A 111 -17.10 -3.59 5.29
C SER A 111 -16.80 -5.02 5.75
N ASN A 112 -15.63 -5.28 6.33
CA ASN A 112 -15.25 -6.61 6.77
C ASN A 112 -15.70 -6.89 8.22
N ASN A 113 -16.46 -7.97 8.39
CA ASN A 113 -17.07 -8.43 9.65
C ASN A 113 -16.08 -8.99 10.68
N GLY A 114 -14.79 -8.69 10.56
CA GLY A 114 -13.78 -9.10 11.53
C GLY A 114 -13.07 -10.39 11.13
N VAL A 115 -13.16 -11.38 12.02
CA VAL A 115 -12.43 -12.65 11.94
C VAL A 115 -13.09 -13.57 10.92
N GLU A 116 -12.30 -14.30 10.15
CA GLU A 116 -12.81 -15.36 9.28
C GLU A 116 -12.69 -16.70 9.98
N GLN A 117 -13.82 -17.39 10.13
CA GLN A 117 -13.89 -18.77 10.62
C GLN A 117 -14.02 -19.69 9.41
N GLY A 118 -13.14 -20.68 9.33
CA GLY A 118 -13.05 -21.57 8.16
C GLY A 118 -12.41 -20.90 6.95
N VAL A 119 -12.45 -21.61 5.82
CA VAL A 119 -11.90 -21.14 4.55
C VAL A 119 -12.89 -21.45 3.43
N GLU A 120 -13.08 -20.50 2.52
CA GLU A 120 -14.01 -20.62 1.39
C GLU A 120 -13.47 -21.49 0.24
N SER A 121 -12.15 -21.53 0.07
CA SER A 121 -11.46 -22.25 -0.99
C SER A 121 -10.16 -22.84 -0.48
N GLU A 122 -9.65 -23.86 -1.16
CA GLU A 122 -8.31 -24.36 -0.87
C GLU A 122 -7.27 -23.24 -0.95
N PHE A 123 -6.42 -23.14 0.07
CA PHE A 123 -5.32 -22.19 0.08
C PHE A 123 -4.07 -22.78 0.73
N ARG A 124 -2.93 -22.42 0.15
CA ARG A 124 -1.59 -22.75 0.63
C ARG A 124 -0.88 -21.47 1.04
N SER A 125 -0.33 -21.43 2.24
CA SER A 125 0.47 -20.29 2.72
C SER A 125 1.64 -20.77 3.56
N ASP A 126 2.69 -19.96 3.59
CA ASP A 126 3.71 -20.09 4.63
C ASP A 126 3.11 -19.76 6.01
N PHE A 127 3.54 -20.50 7.03
CA PHE A 127 3.13 -20.37 8.41
C PHE A 127 4.36 -20.15 9.29
N SER A 128 4.24 -19.21 10.22
CA SER A 128 5.25 -18.93 11.23
C SER A 128 4.54 -18.71 12.55
N GLY A 129 4.91 -19.50 13.56
CA GLY A 129 4.22 -19.45 14.84
C GLY A 129 4.74 -20.48 15.83
N THR A 130 3.82 -20.94 16.66
CA THR A 130 4.06 -21.92 17.71
C THR A 130 3.03 -23.03 17.61
N MET A 131 3.50 -24.24 17.87
CA MET A 131 2.70 -25.43 18.06
C MET A 131 2.51 -25.63 19.56
N ARG A 132 1.26 -25.75 20.01
CA ARG A 132 0.92 -25.98 21.41
C ARG A 132 0.60 -27.44 21.65
N HIS A 133 1.48 -28.13 22.36
CA HIS A 133 1.32 -29.55 22.72
C HIS A 133 1.47 -29.73 24.23
N GLY A 134 0.45 -30.27 24.91
CA GLY A 134 0.51 -30.55 26.36
C GLY A 134 0.86 -29.35 27.26
N GLY A 135 0.57 -28.12 26.81
CA GLY A 135 0.92 -26.87 27.51
C GLY A 135 2.30 -26.29 27.15
N HIS A 136 3.11 -27.00 26.36
CA HIS A 136 4.36 -26.50 25.82
C HIS A 136 4.11 -25.76 24.50
N PHE A 137 4.81 -24.64 24.31
CA PHE A 137 4.81 -23.88 23.06
C PHE A 137 6.12 -24.13 22.32
N ILE A 138 6.01 -24.80 21.18
CA ILE A 138 7.14 -25.19 20.35
C ILE A 138 7.14 -24.29 19.12
N PRO A 139 8.15 -23.44 18.90
CA PRO A 139 8.19 -22.55 17.75
C PRO A 139 8.41 -23.34 16.46
N VAL A 140 7.56 -23.09 15.46
CA VAL A 140 7.54 -23.82 14.19
C VAL A 140 7.35 -22.87 13.01
N THR A 141 7.99 -23.23 11.90
CA THR A 141 7.84 -22.57 10.60
C THR A 141 7.59 -23.61 9.53
N GLY A 142 6.70 -23.35 8.59
CA GLY A 142 6.35 -24.35 7.59
C GLY A 142 5.37 -23.84 6.54
N THR A 143 4.76 -24.78 5.84
CA THR A 143 3.67 -24.56 4.90
C THR A 143 2.38 -25.11 5.50
N LEU A 144 1.33 -24.31 5.42
CA LEU A 144 -0.03 -24.63 5.82
C LEU A 144 -0.91 -24.72 4.57
N GLU A 145 -1.48 -25.89 4.33
CA GLU A 145 -2.45 -26.16 3.27
C GLU A 145 -3.79 -26.47 3.91
N LEU A 146 -4.82 -25.69 3.58
CA LEU A 146 -6.16 -25.84 4.15
C LEU A 146 -7.22 -25.71 3.06
N GLY A 147 -8.23 -26.57 3.11
CA GLY A 147 -9.44 -26.52 2.31
C GLY A 147 -10.70 -26.66 3.16
N PRO A 148 -11.87 -26.35 2.59
CA PRO A 148 -13.14 -26.57 3.28
C PRO A 148 -13.33 -28.06 3.57
N SER A 149 -13.78 -28.40 4.78
CA SER A 149 -14.14 -29.78 5.12
C SER A 149 -15.54 -30.12 4.59
N ASP A 150 -15.72 -31.34 4.06
CA ASP A 150 -17.00 -31.83 3.52
C ASP A 150 -18.15 -31.84 4.56
N GLY A 151 -17.83 -31.70 5.85
CA GLY A 151 -18.76 -31.83 6.98
C GLY A 151 -19.28 -30.53 7.63
N GLY A 152 -18.88 -29.33 7.19
CA GLY A 152 -19.40 -28.06 7.79
C GLY A 152 -18.44 -26.87 7.78
N ARG A 153 -18.36 -26.13 8.90
CA ARG A 153 -17.49 -24.93 9.08
C ARG A 153 -16.02 -25.25 9.36
N GLY A 154 -15.67 -26.52 9.46
CA GLY A 154 -14.30 -26.98 9.70
C GLY A 154 -13.43 -26.87 8.46
N VAL A 155 -12.14 -27.08 8.67
CA VAL A 155 -11.12 -27.17 7.63
C VAL A 155 -10.42 -28.51 7.68
N SER A 156 -10.05 -28.99 6.51
CA SER A 156 -9.20 -30.16 6.34
C SER A 156 -7.96 -29.77 5.56
N GLY A 157 -6.82 -30.39 5.83
CA GLY A 157 -5.58 -30.09 5.13
C GLY A 157 -4.36 -30.69 5.80
N GLU A 158 -3.21 -30.05 5.58
CA GLU A 158 -1.92 -30.53 6.09
C GLU A 158 -1.03 -29.37 6.49
N PHE A 159 -0.25 -29.57 7.55
CA PHE A 159 0.88 -28.70 7.89
C PHE A 159 2.17 -29.49 7.73
N GLN A 160 3.16 -28.88 7.08
CA GLN A 160 4.51 -29.42 6.94
C GLN A 160 5.52 -28.33 7.29
N GLY A 161 6.38 -28.57 8.26
CA GLY A 161 7.34 -27.57 8.70
C GLY A 161 8.46 -28.15 9.55
N GLU A 162 9.19 -27.23 10.18
CA GLU A 162 10.32 -27.54 11.04
C GLU A 162 10.22 -26.72 12.33
N THR A 163 10.67 -27.31 13.43
CA THR A 163 10.90 -26.63 14.70
C THR A 163 12.21 -25.83 14.61
N LEU A 164 12.40 -24.80 15.44
CA LEU A 164 13.68 -24.08 15.52
C LEU A 164 14.90 -24.99 15.79
N ASP A 165 14.68 -26.13 16.44
CA ASP A 165 15.69 -27.15 16.71
C ASP A 165 16.01 -28.05 15.50
N GLY A 166 15.45 -27.74 14.31
CA GLY A 166 15.66 -28.49 13.06
C GLY A 166 14.90 -29.82 12.97
N ARG A 167 13.95 -30.06 13.88
CA ARG A 167 13.07 -31.25 13.83
C ARG A 167 11.95 -31.01 12.84
N THR A 168 11.78 -31.92 11.88
CA THR A 168 10.63 -31.92 10.98
C THR A 168 9.37 -32.20 11.76
N VAL A 169 8.33 -31.42 11.53
CA VAL A 169 7.02 -31.60 12.16
C VAL A 169 5.96 -31.43 11.08
N GLY A 170 5.08 -32.40 10.97
CA GLY A 170 4.04 -32.34 9.96
C GLY A 170 2.97 -33.41 10.14
N GLY A 171 1.82 -33.15 9.53
CA GLY A 171 0.70 -34.06 9.59
C GLY A 171 -0.63 -33.39 9.25
N PRO A 172 -1.70 -34.19 9.25
CA PRO A 172 -3.01 -33.75 8.82
C PRO A 172 -3.62 -32.76 9.82
N ILE A 173 -4.43 -31.87 9.27
CA ILE A 173 -5.30 -30.95 10.00
C ILE A 173 -6.73 -31.36 9.72
N ASP A 174 -7.49 -31.61 10.77
CA ASP A 174 -8.94 -31.79 10.72
C ASP A 174 -9.55 -31.12 11.96
N GLY A 175 -10.09 -29.92 11.77
CA GLY A 175 -10.52 -29.07 12.88
C GLY A 175 -11.04 -27.71 12.43
N ASP A 176 -10.85 -26.69 13.25
CA ASP A 176 -11.28 -25.32 12.96
C ASP A 176 -10.08 -24.42 12.67
N VAL A 177 -10.28 -23.42 11.82
CA VAL A 177 -9.33 -22.32 11.65
C VAL A 177 -10.00 -20.99 11.90
N VAL A 178 -9.30 -20.14 12.64
CA VAL A 178 -9.67 -18.78 12.94
C VAL A 178 -8.57 -17.88 12.41
N LEU A 179 -8.88 -17.13 11.36
CA LEU A 179 -7.96 -16.18 10.73
C LEU A 179 -8.36 -14.76 11.12
N GLY A 180 -7.41 -13.91 11.48
CA GLY A 180 -7.67 -12.48 11.73
C GLY A 180 -8.24 -11.76 10.50
N ARG A 181 -8.55 -10.47 10.56
CA ARG A 181 -9.20 -9.74 9.44
C ARG A 181 -8.56 -9.95 8.07
N ARG A 182 -9.35 -10.12 7.00
CA ARG A 182 -8.86 -10.21 5.61
C ARG A 182 -8.16 -8.94 5.12
N VAL A 183 -8.56 -7.76 5.61
CA VAL A 183 -7.88 -6.47 5.31
C VAL A 183 -7.35 -5.86 6.60
N PHE A 184 -6.05 -5.60 6.67
CA PHE A 184 -5.33 -5.08 7.83
C PHE A 184 -3.92 -4.68 7.41
N GLY A 185 -3.37 -3.61 7.97
CA GLY A 185 -2.08 -3.02 7.57
C GLY A 185 -0.83 -3.79 8.02
N SER A 186 -0.90 -5.12 8.08
CA SER A 186 0.20 -6.03 8.39
C SER A 186 0.38 -7.08 7.27
N PRO A 187 1.63 -7.33 6.79
CA PRO A 187 1.89 -8.36 5.79
C PRO A 187 1.60 -9.79 6.25
N ARG A 188 1.55 -9.99 7.57
CA ARG A 188 1.24 -11.26 8.22
C ARG A 188 -0.16 -11.20 8.80
N ARG A 189 -0.93 -12.26 8.59
CA ARG A 189 -2.28 -12.44 9.11
C ARG A 189 -2.24 -13.49 10.21
N GLU A 190 -2.64 -13.13 11.42
CA GLU A 190 -2.74 -14.08 12.54
C GLU A 190 -3.69 -15.23 12.20
N ALA A 191 -3.30 -16.44 12.59
CA ALA A 191 -3.97 -17.69 12.31
C ALA A 191 -3.91 -18.58 13.56
N HIS A 192 -5.07 -19.08 13.97
CA HIS A 192 -5.22 -20.10 15.00
C HIS A 192 -5.88 -21.32 14.37
N VAL A 193 -5.14 -22.42 14.31
CA VAL A 193 -5.62 -23.70 13.77
C VAL A 193 -5.74 -24.69 14.91
N THR A 194 -6.86 -25.37 15.00
CA THR A 194 -7.10 -26.48 15.93
C THR A 194 -7.18 -27.80 15.16
N GLY A 195 -7.00 -28.93 15.84
CA GLY A 195 -7.13 -30.24 15.19
C GLY A 195 -5.94 -30.63 14.32
N PHE A 196 -4.73 -30.12 14.61
CA PHE A 196 -3.50 -30.60 13.99
C PHE A 196 -3.02 -31.89 14.68
N PHE A 197 -2.69 -32.91 13.89
CA PHE A 197 -2.16 -34.19 14.36
C PHE A 197 -0.73 -34.37 13.84
N ASN A 198 0.25 -34.43 14.74
CA ASN A 198 1.63 -34.68 14.34
C ASN A 198 1.80 -36.18 13.97
N GLY A 199 2.35 -36.46 12.79
CA GLY A 199 2.49 -37.83 12.25
C GLY A 199 3.55 -38.71 12.92
N ASP A 200 4.34 -38.15 13.86
CA ASP A 200 5.33 -38.92 14.63
C ASP A 200 4.65 -39.75 15.72
N GLY A 201 4.26 -40.97 15.37
CA GLY A 201 4.58 -42.21 16.09
C GLY A 201 4.11 -42.47 17.53
N ASP A 202 3.71 -41.47 18.31
CA ASP A 202 3.23 -41.65 19.69
C ASP A 202 1.74 -41.31 19.74
N ALA A 203 0.93 -42.28 19.29
CA ALA A 203 -0.53 -42.30 19.47
C ALA A 203 -0.96 -42.42 20.95
N GLN A 204 -0.10 -42.07 21.90
CA GLN A 204 -0.32 -42.25 23.33
C GLN A 204 0.03 -40.92 24.06
N GLU A 205 -1.04 -40.23 24.47
CA GLU A 205 -1.10 -39.15 25.50
C GLU A 205 -1.20 -37.66 25.08
N GLY A 206 -1.27 -37.31 23.79
CA GLY A 206 -1.50 -35.92 23.38
C GLY A 206 -2.77 -35.74 22.54
N GLY A 207 -3.77 -35.02 23.04
CA GLY A 207 -4.93 -34.62 22.23
C GLY A 207 -4.58 -33.74 21.01
N PRO A 208 -5.57 -33.27 20.24
CA PRO A 208 -5.33 -32.42 19.07
C PRO A 208 -4.44 -31.22 19.44
N THR A 209 -3.41 -31.01 18.63
CA THR A 209 -2.43 -29.94 18.82
C THR A 209 -2.95 -28.66 18.15
N GLU A 210 -2.59 -27.50 18.69
CA GLU A 210 -2.98 -26.21 18.12
C GLU A 210 -1.79 -25.50 17.48
N LEU A 211 -2.02 -24.86 16.34
CA LEU A 211 -1.05 -23.99 15.70
C LEU A 211 -1.49 -22.54 15.92
N LEU A 212 -0.66 -21.77 16.62
CA LEU A 212 -0.86 -20.36 16.93
C LEU A 212 0.23 -19.55 16.25
N GLY A 213 -0.12 -18.75 15.26
CA GLY A 213 0.88 -18.03 14.50
C GLY A 213 0.30 -17.05 13.50
N SER A 214 0.98 -16.94 12.37
CA SER A 214 0.55 -16.10 11.27
C SER A 214 0.82 -16.76 9.93
N VAL A 215 0.02 -16.38 8.94
CA VAL A 215 0.14 -16.74 7.52
C VAL A 215 0.43 -15.49 6.69
N ALA A 216 0.99 -15.62 5.48
CA ALA A 216 1.15 -14.47 4.60
C ALA A 216 -0.20 -13.91 4.17
N ARG A 217 -0.25 -12.58 4.09
CA ARG A 217 -1.38 -11.86 3.54
C ARG A 217 -1.04 -11.37 2.14
N PRO A 218 -1.93 -11.53 1.15
CA PRO A 218 -1.75 -10.96 -0.18
C PRO A 218 -1.47 -9.45 -0.13
N PHE A 219 -0.57 -8.96 -0.99
CA PHE A 219 -0.16 -7.55 -1.03
C PHE A 219 -1.34 -6.57 -1.00
N HIS A 220 -2.33 -6.79 -1.87
CA HIS A 220 -3.52 -5.95 -2.00
C HIS A 220 -4.45 -5.96 -0.78
N ASN A 221 -4.19 -6.78 0.24
CA ASN A 221 -4.99 -6.87 1.45
C ASN A 221 -4.34 -6.17 2.65
N TRP A 222 -3.07 -5.76 2.56
CA TRP A 222 -2.42 -4.93 3.58
C TRP A 222 -1.86 -3.63 3.06
N TYR A 223 -1.56 -3.54 1.76
CA TYR A 223 -0.97 -2.34 1.18
C TYR A 223 -1.88 -1.12 1.46
N GLN A 224 -1.33 -0.16 2.20
CA GLN A 224 -2.02 1.04 2.70
C GLN A 224 -3.28 0.82 3.54
N ALA A 225 -3.48 -0.40 4.07
CA ALA A 225 -4.64 -0.69 4.89
C ALA A 225 -4.54 -0.07 6.29
N PRO A 226 -5.69 0.20 6.94
CA PRO A 226 -5.73 0.58 8.35
C PRO A 226 -5.01 -0.44 9.23
N ARG A 227 -4.37 0.02 10.30
CA ARG A 227 -3.58 -0.81 11.23
C ARG A 227 -3.76 -0.34 12.66
N ASP A 228 -3.26 -1.12 13.61
CA ASP A 228 -3.30 -0.76 15.02
C ASP A 228 -1.95 -0.24 15.56
N ASN A 229 -1.99 0.16 16.82
CA ASN A 229 -0.80 0.62 17.54
C ASN A 229 0.23 -0.50 17.73
N ALA A 230 -0.21 -1.75 17.90
CA ALA A 230 0.70 -2.88 18.06
C ALA A 230 1.55 -3.12 16.80
N GLU A 231 0.94 -3.02 15.60
CA GLU A 231 1.66 -3.09 14.34
C GLU A 231 2.59 -1.89 14.13
N LEU A 232 2.19 -0.68 14.55
CA LEU A 232 3.06 0.49 14.52
C LEU A 232 4.28 0.32 15.44
N ASP A 233 4.08 -0.17 16.67
CA ASP A 233 5.16 -0.46 17.60
C ASP A 233 6.08 -1.55 17.05
N ARG A 234 5.53 -2.57 16.39
CA ARG A 234 6.31 -3.59 15.69
C ARG A 234 7.16 -2.99 14.57
N LEU A 235 6.62 -2.04 13.79
CA LEU A 235 7.35 -1.35 12.72
C LEU A 235 8.45 -0.46 13.27
N HIS A 236 8.18 0.32 14.31
CA HIS A 236 9.21 1.08 15.02
C HIS A 236 10.27 0.16 15.64
N GLY A 237 9.90 -1.02 16.14
CA GLY A 237 10.86 -2.01 16.62
C GLY A 237 11.73 -2.60 15.51
N LYS A 238 11.13 -2.93 14.36
CA LYS A 238 11.80 -3.59 13.22
C LYS A 238 12.67 -2.64 12.40
N LEU A 239 12.14 -1.48 12.04
CA LEU A 239 12.78 -0.50 11.16
C LEU A 239 13.46 0.63 11.94
N SER A 240 13.13 0.81 13.22
CA SER A 240 13.62 1.91 14.04
C SER A 240 13.41 3.25 13.34
N GLN A 241 14.44 4.09 13.30
CA GLN A 241 14.43 5.41 12.69
C GLN A 241 14.03 5.42 11.20
N HIS A 242 14.24 4.32 10.46
CA HIS A 242 13.92 4.28 9.03
C HIS A 242 12.42 4.47 8.78
N PHE A 243 11.56 4.00 9.69
CA PHE A 243 10.12 4.15 9.54
C PHE A 243 9.66 5.59 9.68
N ASP A 244 10.24 6.34 10.64
CA ASP A 244 9.93 7.77 10.81
C ASP A 244 10.40 8.58 9.59
N ILE A 245 11.61 8.29 9.09
CA ILE A 245 12.15 8.93 7.89
C ILE A 245 11.27 8.62 6.67
N ALA A 246 10.81 7.37 6.53
CA ALA A 246 9.90 6.95 5.48
C ALA A 246 8.57 7.74 5.53
N CYS A 247 7.99 7.89 6.72
CA CYS A 247 6.80 8.71 6.92
C CYS A 247 7.06 10.16 6.47
N VAL A 248 8.15 10.77 6.94
CA VAL A 248 8.52 12.15 6.58
C VAL A 248 8.67 12.33 5.07
N PHE A 249 9.32 11.39 4.36
CA PHE A 249 9.48 11.45 2.91
C PHE A 249 8.13 11.48 2.20
N THR A 250 7.20 10.61 2.61
CA THR A 250 5.86 10.57 2.03
C THR A 250 5.03 11.82 2.37
N TRP A 251 5.22 12.42 3.55
CA TRP A 251 4.57 13.68 3.94
C TRP A 251 5.08 14.84 3.09
N ILE A 252 6.41 14.96 2.94
CA ILE A 252 7.03 16.00 2.12
C ILE A 252 6.59 15.85 0.67
N ALA A 253 6.55 14.63 0.12
CA ALA A 253 6.07 14.38 -1.24
C ALA A 253 4.64 14.91 -1.45
N GLY A 254 3.73 14.67 -0.50
CA GLY A 254 2.36 15.17 -0.54
C GLY A 254 2.27 16.70 -0.47
N LEU A 255 3.02 17.32 0.45
CA LEU A 255 3.07 18.78 0.59
C LEU A 255 3.71 19.45 -0.62
N LEU A 256 4.72 18.82 -1.24
CA LEU A 256 5.29 19.28 -2.52
C LEU A 256 4.28 19.19 -3.65
N ASN A 257 3.45 18.14 -3.69
CA ASN A 257 2.39 18.05 -4.70
C ASN A 257 1.32 19.11 -4.48
N LEU A 258 1.02 19.50 -3.24
CA LEU A 258 0.12 20.64 -2.97
C LEU A 258 0.61 21.92 -3.64
N MET A 259 1.91 22.19 -3.55
CA MET A 259 2.52 23.34 -4.23
C MET A 259 2.47 23.20 -5.76
N ALA A 260 2.67 21.99 -6.29
CA ALA A 260 2.54 21.73 -7.72
C ALA A 260 1.10 21.91 -8.22
N ILE A 261 0.10 21.48 -7.45
CA ILE A 261 -1.33 21.69 -7.75
C ILE A 261 -1.63 23.19 -7.81
N TRP A 262 -1.09 23.96 -6.86
CA TRP A 262 -1.26 25.41 -6.86
C TRP A 262 -0.61 26.07 -8.09
N ASP A 263 0.63 25.72 -8.45
CA ASP A 263 1.30 26.21 -9.68
C ASP A 263 0.55 25.78 -10.97
N ALA A 264 -0.15 24.65 -10.94
CA ALA A 264 -1.03 24.22 -12.02
C ALA A 264 -2.32 25.06 -12.10
N TYR A 265 -2.89 25.45 -10.97
CA TYR A 265 -4.16 26.18 -10.90
C TYR A 265 -4.02 27.67 -11.28
N ASP A 266 -3.10 28.40 -10.65
CA ASP A 266 -2.98 29.86 -10.82
C ASP A 266 -2.24 30.26 -12.11
N GLY A 267 -1.52 29.31 -12.72
CA GLY A 267 -0.57 29.62 -13.79
C GLY A 267 0.73 30.21 -13.22
N PRO A 268 1.75 30.47 -14.05
CA PRO A 268 3.06 30.89 -13.55
C PRO A 268 2.94 32.24 -12.80
N ALA A 269 3.44 32.29 -11.56
CA ALA A 269 3.49 33.50 -10.74
C ALA A 269 4.41 34.60 -11.31
N TYR A 270 5.19 34.29 -12.35
CA TYR A 270 5.99 35.24 -13.12
C TYR A 270 5.57 35.17 -14.58
N GLY A 271 5.06 36.30 -15.10
CA GLY A 271 4.84 36.48 -16.52
C GLY A 271 6.16 36.70 -17.27
N TYR A 272 6.19 36.21 -18.51
CA TYR A 272 7.18 36.39 -19.58
C TYR A 272 8.54 35.70 -19.43
N GLY A 273 8.91 34.91 -20.45
CA GLY A 273 10.29 34.47 -20.65
C GLY A 273 10.59 33.47 -21.77
N ASP A 274 9.77 32.43 -21.99
CA ASP A 274 10.32 31.20 -22.60
C ASP A 274 9.53 30.67 -23.82
N GLU A 275 8.80 31.53 -24.53
CA GLU A 275 8.36 31.23 -25.89
C GLU A 275 8.92 32.35 -26.77
N GLU A 276 10.13 32.16 -27.31
CA GLU A 276 10.49 32.86 -28.54
C GLU A 276 9.43 32.46 -29.57
N PRO A 277 8.77 33.42 -30.24
CA PRO A 277 7.91 33.08 -31.35
C PRO A 277 8.78 32.36 -32.38
N ASP A 278 8.34 31.20 -32.85
CA ASP A 278 8.89 30.60 -34.06
C ASP A 278 8.82 31.69 -35.14
N GLU A 279 9.97 32.28 -35.47
CA GLU A 279 10.10 33.18 -36.62
C GLU A 279 9.84 32.31 -37.84
N ASP A 280 8.61 32.37 -38.35
CA ASP A 280 8.27 31.88 -39.68
C ASP A 280 9.27 32.54 -40.64
N GLU A 281 10.18 31.73 -41.17
CA GLU A 281 11.14 32.12 -42.21
C GLU A 281 10.36 32.71 -43.40
N ASP A 282 10.49 34.03 -43.59
CA ASP A 282 10.12 34.69 -44.84
C ASP A 282 10.93 34.06 -45.98
N ASP A 283 10.28 33.16 -46.73
CA ASP A 283 10.77 32.62 -48.00
C ASP A 283 10.71 33.72 -49.06
N ASP A 284 11.71 34.59 -49.08
CA ASP A 284 11.98 35.48 -50.22
C ASP A 284 13.13 34.88 -51.05
N SER A 285 12.78 33.85 -51.81
CA SER A 285 13.63 33.26 -52.84
C SER A 285 13.15 33.64 -54.24
N ASP A 286 13.58 34.81 -54.74
CA ASP A 286 13.70 35.00 -56.19
C ASP A 286 15.00 35.72 -56.61
N THR A 287 16.03 34.88 -56.69
CA THR A 287 17.00 34.78 -57.79
C THR A 287 17.71 36.03 -58.32
N ALA A 288 18.99 36.14 -57.94
CA ALA A 288 20.00 36.89 -58.66
C ALA A 288 20.24 36.34 -60.09
N LYS A 289 20.16 37.21 -61.10
CA LYS A 289 21.10 37.34 -62.24
C LYS A 289 20.63 38.42 -63.21
N THR A 290 21.40 39.51 -63.34
CA THR A 290 22.05 39.93 -64.59
C THR A 290 23.02 41.08 -64.27
N LYS A 291 24.31 40.84 -64.55
CA LYS A 291 25.37 41.85 -64.59
C LYS A 291 25.39 42.51 -65.97
N SER A 292 25.83 43.78 -65.95
CA SER A 292 26.43 44.60 -67.02
C SER A 292 25.52 45.36 -67.99
N ASP A 293 25.47 46.69 -67.83
CA ASP A 293 26.09 47.70 -68.72
C ASP A 293 25.89 49.08 -68.04
N LYS A 294 26.91 49.78 -67.53
CA LYS A 294 27.97 50.58 -68.17
C LYS A 294 27.48 51.92 -68.75
N ASP A 295 27.89 52.99 -68.05
CA ASP A 295 28.15 54.40 -68.42
C ASP A 295 27.44 55.09 -69.60
N SER A 296 27.01 56.31 -69.29
CA SER A 296 26.63 57.49 -70.13
C SER A 296 25.15 57.74 -70.36
#